data_AF-A0A951QFS6-F1
#
_entry.id   AF-A0A951QFS6-F1
#
_cell.length_a   1.000
_cell.length_b   1.000
_cell.length_c   1.000
_cell.angle_alpha   90.00
_cell.angle_beta   90.00
_cell.angle_gamma   90.00
#
_symmetry.space_group_name_H-M   'P 1'
#
loop_
_entity.id
_entity.type
_entity.pdbx_description
1 polymer ?
#
loop_
_entity_poly.entity_id
_entity_poly.type
_entity_poly.pdbx_seq_one_letter_code
_entity_poly.pdbx_strand_id
1 'polypeptide(L)'
;MRTSKASQAAEREAIASRIVEIRGSGDVLQGCRLDMKYPGGTASRAAKVTRKYAQLSSGRGNLLPNGRKSQYVALDDIPKMQMAIVRGNEITRLSKRLRQLEAIGG
;
A
#
# COMPACT_ATOMS: atom_id res chain seq x y z
N MET A 1 15.67 -20.78 20.09
CA MET A 1 16.98 -20.37 19.53
C MET A 1 17.07 -18.85 19.53
N ARG A 2 18.01 -18.25 20.26
CA ARG A 2 18.30 -16.81 20.16
C ARG A 2 19.14 -16.59 18.89
N THR A 3 18.67 -15.77 17.96
CA THR A 3 19.47 -15.32 16.81
C THR A 3 20.67 -14.52 17.32
N SER A 4 21.85 -14.72 16.72
CA SER A 4 23.06 -14.00 17.12
C SER A 4 22.93 -12.50 16.78
N LYS A 5 23.58 -11.63 17.55
CA LYS A 5 23.59 -10.17 17.26
C LYS A 5 24.03 -9.86 15.83
N ALA A 6 25.00 -10.60 15.29
CA ALA A 6 25.46 -10.47 13.91
C ALA A 6 24.37 -10.83 12.89
N SER A 7 23.59 -11.91 13.13
CA SER A 7 22.47 -12.28 12.27
C SER A 7 21.34 -11.24 12.28
N GLN A 8 21.10 -10.59 13.42
CA GLN A 8 20.10 -9.53 13.55
C GLN A 8 20.54 -8.24 12.85
N ALA A 9 21.83 -7.90 12.89
CA ALA A 9 22.37 -6.75 12.15
C ALA A 9 22.25 -6.93 10.64
N ALA A 10 22.60 -8.11 10.12
CA ALA A 10 22.42 -8.45 8.70
C ALA A 10 20.94 -8.42 8.28
N GLU A 11 20.03 -8.92 9.11
CA GLU A 11 18.58 -8.85 8.84
C GLU A 11 18.08 -7.40 8.77
N ARG A 12 18.54 -6.51 9.67
CA ARG A 12 18.18 -5.09 9.64
C ARG A 12 18.62 -4.40 8.36
N GLU A 13 19.87 -4.64 7.94
CA GLU A 13 20.42 -4.07 6.72
C GLU A 13 19.67 -4.57 5.48
N ALA A 14 19.38 -5.88 5.41
CA ALA A 14 18.60 -6.45 4.33
C ALA A 14 17.19 -5.84 4.24
N ILE A 15 16.51 -5.66 5.38
CA ILE A 15 15.19 -5.02 5.44
C ILE A 15 15.27 -3.57 4.99
N ALA A 16 16.28 -2.82 5.42
CA ALA A 16 16.48 -1.42 5.04
C ALA A 16 16.70 -1.28 3.52
N SER A 17 17.61 -2.09 2.96
CA SER A 17 17.86 -2.15 1.51
C SER A 17 16.59 -2.49 0.73
N ARG A 18 15.81 -3.46 1.21
CA ARG A 18 14.56 -3.84 0.56
C ARG A 18 13.52 -2.71 0.55
N ILE A 19 13.42 -1.93 1.64
CA ILE A 19 12.54 -0.76 1.68
C ILE A 19 12.98 0.29 0.64
N VAL A 20 14.29 0.51 0.47
CA VAL A 20 14.83 1.44 -0.53
C VAL A 20 14.51 0.95 -1.94
N GLU A 21 14.71 -0.33 -2.24
CA GLU A 21 14.35 -0.93 -3.53
C GLU A 21 12.87 -0.74 -3.88
N ILE A 22 11.98 -1.04 -2.92
CA ILE A 22 10.53 -0.90 -3.15
C ILE A 22 10.18 0.55 -3.46
N ARG A 23 10.77 1.51 -2.74
CA ARG A 23 10.57 2.95 -2.99
C ARG A 23 11.14 3.39 -4.34
N GLY A 24 12.24 2.79 -4.78
CA GLY A 24 12.81 3.04 -6.12
C GLY A 24 12.00 2.45 -7.27
N SER A 25 11.17 1.43 -7.01
CA SER A 25 10.36 0.75 -8.03
C SER A 25 9.11 1.53 -8.49
N GLY A 26 8.76 2.63 -7.81
CA GLY A 26 7.70 3.55 -8.19
C GLY A 26 6.80 3.98 -7.04
N ASP A 27 5.61 4.47 -7.36
CA ASP A 27 4.67 5.03 -6.38
C ASP A 27 4.35 4.06 -5.24
N VAL A 28 4.21 4.61 -4.04
CA VAL A 28 3.93 3.88 -2.79
C VAL A 28 2.73 4.51 -2.10
N LEU A 29 1.71 3.71 -1.82
CA LEU A 29 0.52 4.12 -1.08
C LEU A 29 0.35 3.27 0.18
N GLN A 30 0.60 3.84 1.35
CA GLN A 30 0.47 3.16 2.63
C GLN A 30 -0.91 3.40 3.25
N GLY A 31 -1.50 2.35 3.82
CA GLY A 31 -2.79 2.45 4.52
C GLY A 31 -3.93 2.92 3.62
N CYS A 32 -3.84 2.66 2.32
CA CYS A 32 -4.87 3.00 1.34
C CYS A 32 -5.58 1.72 0.85
N ARG A 33 -6.85 1.87 0.44
CA ARG A 33 -7.67 0.80 -0.14
C ARG A 33 -8.28 1.27 -1.45
N LEU A 34 -8.34 0.36 -2.42
CA LEU A 34 -9.01 0.59 -3.69
C LEU A 34 -10.29 -0.24 -3.76
N ASP A 35 -11.43 0.43 -3.94
CA ASP A 35 -12.74 -0.20 -4.05
C ASP A 35 -13.31 -0.05 -5.46
N MET A 36 -13.59 -1.18 -6.12
CA MET A 36 -14.29 -1.17 -7.39
C MET A 36 -15.74 -0.73 -7.19
N LYS A 37 -16.20 0.25 -7.95
CA LYS A 37 -17.57 0.76 -7.85
C LYS A 37 -18.36 0.48 -9.12
N TYR A 38 -19.62 0.08 -8.93
CA TYR A 38 -20.59 -0.05 -10.01
C TYR A 38 -21.27 1.31 -10.24
N PRO A 39 -21.69 1.61 -11.48
CA PRO A 39 -22.47 2.82 -11.74
C PRO A 39 -23.84 2.75 -11.05
N GLY A 40 -24.41 3.93 -10.75
CA GLY A 40 -25.63 4.08 -9.96
C GLY A 40 -26.90 3.48 -10.56
N GLY A 41 -28.00 3.54 -9.82
CA GLY A 41 -29.26 2.85 -10.14
C GLY A 41 -29.88 3.19 -11.50
N THR A 42 -29.63 4.40 -12.02
CA THR A 42 -30.10 4.90 -13.33
C THR A 42 -29.25 4.45 -14.51
N ALA A 43 -28.11 3.78 -14.28
CA ALA A 43 -27.30 3.23 -15.36
C ALA A 43 -28.06 2.12 -16.11
N SER A 44 -27.85 2.01 -17.42
CA SER A 44 -28.44 0.94 -18.23
C SER A 44 -28.03 -0.44 -17.71
N ARG A 45 -28.85 -1.47 -17.96
CA ARG A 45 -28.55 -2.86 -17.53
C ARG A 45 -27.16 -3.31 -17.99
N ALA A 46 -26.75 -2.96 -19.21
CA ALA A 46 -25.41 -3.25 -19.74
C ALA A 46 -24.30 -2.51 -18.98
N ALA A 47 -24.51 -1.24 -18.63
CA ALA A 47 -23.55 -0.43 -17.90
C ALA A 47 -23.38 -0.88 -16.44
N LYS A 48 -24.38 -1.52 -15.83
CA LYS A 48 -24.29 -2.06 -14.45
C LYS A 48 -23.33 -3.25 -14.34
N VAL A 49 -23.05 -3.95 -15.44
CA VAL A 49 -22.14 -5.09 -15.49
C VAL A 49 -20.69 -4.65 -15.63
N THR A 50 -20.45 -3.50 -16.27
CA THR A 50 -19.12 -2.92 -16.47
C THR A 50 -18.76 -2.00 -15.31
N ARG A 51 -17.78 -2.41 -14.49
CA ARG A 51 -17.16 -1.51 -13.49
C ARG A 51 -16.55 -0.32 -14.25
N LYS A 52 -16.91 0.91 -13.87
CA LYS A 52 -16.53 2.13 -14.61
C LYS A 52 -15.38 2.91 -13.97
N TYR A 53 -15.17 2.70 -12.67
CA TYR A 53 -14.14 3.40 -11.91
C TYR A 53 -13.88 2.64 -10.60
N ALA A 54 -12.76 2.99 -9.96
CA ALA A 54 -12.51 2.62 -8.59
C ALA A 54 -12.49 3.86 -7.69
N GLN A 55 -12.67 3.66 -6.40
CA GLN A 55 -12.51 4.67 -5.38
C GLN A 55 -11.28 4.31 -4.54
N LEU A 56 -10.26 5.16 -4.60
CA LEU A 56 -9.15 5.11 -3.65
C LEU A 56 -9.60 5.78 -2.35
N SER A 57 -9.34 5.15 -1.23
CA SER A 57 -9.66 5.66 0.11
C SER A 57 -8.45 5.57 1.02
N SER A 58 -8.23 6.60 1.82
CA SER A 58 -7.24 6.58 2.90
C SER A 58 -7.82 5.90 4.13
N GLY A 59 -6.98 5.16 4.87
CA GLY A 59 -7.33 4.59 6.16
C GLY A 59 -7.70 5.64 7.23
N ARG A 60 -8.24 5.16 8.36
CA ARG A 60 -8.66 6.00 9.48
C ARG A 60 -7.51 6.90 9.94
N GLY A 61 -7.80 8.18 10.15
CA GLY A 61 -6.81 9.18 10.60
C GLY A 61 -5.91 9.77 9.51
N ASN A 62 -5.85 9.17 8.31
CA ASN A 62 -4.95 9.63 7.24
C ASN A 62 -5.70 10.38 6.14
N LEU A 63 -4.97 11.13 5.32
CA LEU A 63 -5.45 11.75 4.09
C LEU A 63 -4.63 11.21 2.92
N LEU A 64 -5.23 11.19 1.74
CA LEU A 64 -4.52 10.97 0.48
C LEU A 64 -3.58 12.16 0.18
N PRO A 65 -2.65 12.04 -0.77
CA PRO A 65 -1.73 13.13 -1.14
C PRO A 65 -2.43 14.43 -1.56
N ASN A 66 -3.66 14.33 -2.04
CA ASN A 66 -4.50 15.47 -2.41
C ASN A 66 -5.24 16.12 -1.21
N GLY A 67 -4.96 15.70 0.03
CA GLY A 67 -5.62 16.19 1.23
C GLY A 67 -7.05 15.67 1.45
N ARG A 68 -7.55 14.74 0.63
CA ARG A 68 -8.90 14.19 0.73
C ARG A 68 -8.89 12.77 1.33
N LYS A 69 -10.04 12.35 1.85
CA LYS A 69 -10.24 10.96 2.35
C LYS A 69 -10.43 9.94 1.23
N SER A 70 -10.90 10.38 0.07
CA SER A 70 -11.10 9.53 -1.10
C SER A 70 -10.88 10.27 -2.41
N GLN A 71 -10.62 9.50 -3.46
CA GLN A 71 -10.44 9.96 -4.83
C GLN A 71 -10.98 8.92 -5.81
N TYR A 72 -11.61 9.39 -6.89
CA TYR A 72 -11.97 8.52 -8.02
C TYR A 72 -10.74 8.18 -8.85
N VAL A 73 -10.64 6.91 -9.24
CA VAL A 73 -9.55 6.35 -10.05
C VAL A 73 -10.17 5.82 -11.34
N ALA A 74 -9.67 6.30 -12.47
CA ALA A 74 -10.06 5.82 -13.79
C ALA A 74 -9.64 4.36 -13.98
N LEU A 75 -10.33 3.63 -14.87
CA LEU A 75 -10.05 2.20 -15.08
C LEU A 75 -8.59 1.92 -15.44
N ASP A 76 -8.00 2.77 -16.27
CA ASP A 76 -6.63 2.61 -16.75
C ASP A 76 -5.59 2.79 -15.63
N ASP A 77 -5.93 3.57 -14.60
CA ASP A 77 -5.06 3.82 -13.44
C ASP A 77 -5.22 2.78 -12.32
N ILE A 78 -6.21 1.89 -12.39
CA ILE A 78 -6.48 0.88 -11.36
C ILE A 78 -5.26 -0.02 -11.12
N PRO A 79 -4.63 -0.62 -12.15
CA PRO A 79 -3.47 -1.48 -11.94
C PRO A 79 -2.30 -0.72 -11.29
N LYS A 80 -2.08 0.53 -11.70
CA LYS A 80 -1.06 1.40 -11.11
C LYS A 80 -1.31 1.64 -9.61
N MET A 81 -2.54 2.00 -9.25
CA MET A 81 -2.92 2.23 -7.85
C MET A 81 -2.83 0.94 -7.01
N GLN A 82 -3.23 -0.20 -7.57
CA GLN A 82 -3.10 -1.50 -6.90
C GLN A 82 -1.64 -1.84 -6.59
N MET A 83 -0.74 -1.65 -7.55
CA MET A 83 0.70 -1.88 -7.34
C MET A 83 1.28 -0.93 -6.29
N ALA A 84 0.88 0.35 -6.29
CA ALA A 84 1.31 1.29 -5.28
C ALA A 84 0.85 0.89 -3.86
N ILE A 85 -0.37 0.36 -3.72
CA ILE A 85 -0.90 -0.17 -2.45
C ILE A 85 -0.12 -1.41 -2.01
N VAL A 86 0.16 -2.35 -2.92
CA VAL A 86 0.94 -3.57 -2.63
C VAL A 86 2.32 -3.20 -2.08
N ARG A 87 3.03 -2.29 -2.75
CA ARG A 87 4.33 -1.77 -2.30
C ARG A 87 4.24 -1.10 -0.92
N GLY A 88 3.22 -0.29 -0.69
CA GLY A 88 2.99 0.36 0.60
C GLY A 88 2.74 -0.62 1.74
N ASN A 89 1.99 -1.68 1.49
CA ASN A 89 1.75 -2.75 2.45
C ASN A 89 3.04 -3.54 2.76
N GLU A 90 3.85 -3.84 1.74
CA GLU A 90 5.15 -4.51 1.91
C GLU A 90 6.09 -3.65 2.78
N ILE A 91 6.22 -2.35 2.49
CA ILE A 91 7.02 -1.43 3.33
C ILE A 91 6.48 -1.40 4.76
N THR A 92 5.16 -1.37 4.94
CA THR A 92 4.56 -1.37 6.29
C THR A 92 4.93 -2.63 7.07
N ARG A 93 4.95 -3.79 6.40
CA ARG A 93 5.35 -5.07 6.99
C ARG A 93 6.83 -5.08 7.38
N LEU A 94 7.69 -4.62 6.47
CA LEU A 94 9.14 -4.53 6.67
C LEU A 94 9.49 -3.55 7.80
N SER A 95 8.87 -2.37 7.83
CA SER A 95 9.08 -1.39 8.90
C SER A 95 8.66 -1.90 10.28
N LYS A 96 7.57 -2.68 10.36
CA LYS A 96 7.16 -3.33 11.62
C LYS A 96 8.20 -4.35 12.08
N ARG A 97 8.75 -5.15 11.15
CA ARG A 97 9.81 -6.11 11.46
C ARG A 97 11.10 -5.42 11.91
N LEU A 98 11.49 -4.33 11.25
CA LEU A 98 12.65 -3.53 11.65
C LEU A 98 12.52 -3.02 13.09
N ARG A 99 11.36 -2.43 13.44
CA ARG A 99 11.08 -1.97 14.82
C ARG A 99 11.15 -3.09 15.85
N GLN A 100 10.69 -4.29 15.52
CA GLN A 100 10.80 -5.44 16.42
C GLN A 100 12.26 -5.84 16.65
N LEU A 101 13.08 -5.85 15.59
CA LEU A 101 14.50 -6.14 15.71
C LEU A 101 15.22 -5.07 16.54
N GLU A 102 14.85 -3.80 16.40
CA GLU A 102 15.36 -2.68 17.21
C GLU A 102 15.02 -2.85 18.69
N ALA A 103 13.76 -3.14 19.02
CA ALA A 103 13.29 -3.31 20.39
C ALA A 103 13.89 -4.53 21.11
N ILE A 104 14.34 -5.56 20.38
CA ILE A 104 14.97 -6.77 20.95
C ILE A 104 16.48 -6.57 21.19
N GLY A 105 17.11 -5.66 20.45
CA GLY A 105 18.57 -5.42 20.50
C GLY A 105 19.00 -4.19 21.30
N GLY A 106 18.04 -3.39 21.78
CA GLY A 106 18.25 -2.27 22.71
C GLY A 106 18.23 -2.70 24.17
#